data_AF-A0A1K2FQ94-F1
#
_entry.id   AF-A0A1K2FQ94-F1
#
_cell.length_a   1.000
_cell.length_b   1.000
_cell.length_c   1.000
_cell.angle_alpha   90.00
_cell.angle_beta   90.00
_cell.angle_gamma   90.00
#
_symmetry.space_group_name_H-M   'P 1'
#
loop_
_entity.id
_entity.type
_entity.pdbx_description
1 polymer ?
#
loop_
_entity_poly.entity_id
_entity_poly.type
_entity_poly.pdbx_seq_one_letter_code
_entity_poly.pdbx_strand_id
1 'polypeptide(L)'
;MGRRDDLIRQQDPLVPPSGLYVDDALGGVLVFRRENQDCASWGIPLARIEQDDPPVVVESHQGWVPFLDRMSLVWVELVLSESLFGAGSLYDAWELPDALVPRLQARYFRVDLPYHPMWASADGSPVRWYAAGGRLLRRDGPQDHCWIHARGHTPADPETIRADLPGRWVG
;
A
#
# COMPACT_ATOMS: atom_id res chain seq x y z
N MET A 1 3.69 -13.16 12.65
CA MET A 1 3.20 -11.78 12.94
C MET A 1 1.93 -11.92 13.77
N GLY A 2 1.80 -11.22 14.91
CA GLY A 2 0.60 -11.43 15.78
C GLY A 2 0.73 -11.10 17.28
N ARG A 3 1.79 -10.39 17.72
CA ARG A 3 1.89 -9.89 19.12
C ARG A 3 2.06 -8.37 19.22
N ARG A 4 2.15 -7.68 18.07
CA ARG A 4 2.33 -6.23 17.94
C ARG A 4 1.18 -5.69 17.09
N ASP A 5 -0.02 -5.77 17.65
CA ASP A 5 -1.26 -5.28 17.03
C ASP A 5 -1.18 -3.79 16.70
N ASP A 6 -0.35 -3.03 17.41
CA ASP A 6 -0.10 -1.61 17.19
C ASP A 6 0.52 -1.29 15.83
N LEU A 7 1.21 -2.27 15.21
CA LEU A 7 1.94 -2.08 13.95
C LEU A 7 1.12 -2.34 12.68
N ILE A 8 -0.08 -2.90 12.80
CA ILE A 8 -0.87 -3.39 11.67
C ILE A 8 -2.35 -2.98 11.77
N ARG A 9 -2.61 -1.80 12.35
CA ARG A 9 -3.97 -1.32 12.63
C ARG A 9 -4.20 0.14 12.24
N GLN A 10 -3.27 0.74 11.52
CA GLN A 10 -3.32 2.17 11.22
C GLN A 10 -4.11 2.42 9.94
N GLN A 11 -3.69 1.85 8.81
CA GLN A 11 -4.31 2.14 7.52
C GLN A 11 -5.22 1.00 7.06
N ASP A 12 -4.71 -0.23 7.03
CA ASP A 12 -5.43 -1.39 6.53
C ASP A 12 -5.35 -2.56 7.53
N PRO A 13 -6.06 -2.47 8.66
CA PRO A 13 -5.99 -3.47 9.72
C PRO A 13 -6.25 -4.91 9.28
N LEU A 14 -5.52 -5.84 9.90
CA LEU A 14 -5.90 -7.25 9.86
C LEU A 14 -7.15 -7.50 10.69
N VAL A 15 -8.05 -8.30 10.12
CA VAL A 15 -9.24 -8.79 10.80
C VAL A 15 -8.82 -9.85 11.81
N PRO A 16 -9.25 -9.75 13.09
CA PRO A 16 -8.92 -10.77 14.09
C PRO A 16 -9.55 -12.12 13.70
N PRO A 17 -9.01 -13.26 14.17
CA PRO A 17 -9.54 -14.58 13.82
C PRO A 17 -11.05 -14.75 14.06
N SER A 18 -11.59 -14.15 15.12
CA SER A 18 -13.03 -14.17 15.43
C SER A 18 -13.91 -13.30 14.53
N GLY A 19 -13.30 -12.43 13.73
CA GLY A 19 -13.97 -11.53 12.79
C GLY A 19 -13.82 -11.92 11.33
N LEU A 20 -13.08 -13.00 11.02
CA LEU A 20 -12.98 -13.53 9.67
C LEU A 20 -14.37 -13.93 9.17
N TYR A 21 -14.68 -13.57 7.94
CA TYR A 21 -15.96 -13.92 7.31
C TYR A 21 -15.74 -14.25 5.83
N VAL A 22 -16.74 -14.90 5.24
CA VAL A 22 -16.78 -15.18 3.81
C VAL A 22 -17.78 -14.24 3.18
N ASP A 23 -17.34 -13.53 2.15
CA ASP A 23 -18.20 -12.82 1.22
C ASP A 23 -18.63 -13.77 0.10
N ASP A 24 -19.92 -13.81 -0.24
CA ASP A 24 -20.47 -14.75 -1.24
C ASP A 24 -20.03 -14.41 -2.69
N ALA A 25 -19.44 -13.24 -2.92
CA ALA A 25 -18.89 -12.86 -4.20
C ALA A 25 -17.83 -13.87 -4.69
N LEU A 26 -17.69 -14.00 -6.01
CA LEU A 26 -16.75 -14.93 -6.65
C LEU A 26 -16.89 -16.40 -6.20
N GLY A 27 -18.05 -16.81 -5.66
CA GLY A 27 -18.24 -18.15 -5.10
C GLY A 27 -17.58 -18.35 -3.73
N GLY A 28 -17.31 -17.26 -3.02
CA GLY A 28 -16.68 -17.23 -1.70
C GLY A 28 -15.33 -16.52 -1.72
N VAL A 29 -15.19 -15.47 -0.92
CA VAL A 29 -13.93 -14.80 -0.62
C VAL A 29 -13.74 -14.73 0.89
N LEU A 30 -12.68 -15.36 1.41
CA LEU A 30 -12.31 -15.24 2.83
C LEU A 30 -11.65 -13.88 3.07
N VAL A 31 -12.35 -12.98 3.77
CA VAL A 31 -11.86 -11.63 4.07
C VAL A 31 -10.98 -11.66 5.31
N PHE A 32 -9.76 -11.14 5.20
CA PHE A 32 -8.76 -11.14 6.28
C PHE A 32 -8.16 -9.77 6.60
N ARG A 33 -8.40 -8.76 5.75
CA ARG A 33 -7.90 -7.38 5.92
C ARG A 33 -8.95 -6.41 5.41
N ARG A 34 -9.09 -5.28 6.11
CA ARG A 34 -10.03 -4.20 5.75
C ARG A 34 -9.33 -2.86 5.88
N GLU A 35 -9.73 -1.92 5.06
CA GLU A 35 -9.28 -0.54 5.17
C GLU A 35 -9.92 0.11 6.42
N ASN A 36 -9.23 1.03 7.07
CA ASN A 36 -9.61 1.56 8.38
C ASN A 36 -10.94 2.35 8.41
N GLN A 37 -11.49 2.74 7.27
CA GLN A 37 -12.82 3.32 7.07
C GLN A 37 -13.80 2.33 6.43
N ASP A 38 -13.43 1.05 6.38
CA ASP A 38 -14.20 -0.04 5.78
C ASP A 38 -14.57 0.21 4.30
N CYS A 39 -13.77 1.01 3.59
CA CYS A 39 -14.01 1.35 2.19
C CYS A 39 -13.48 0.30 1.21
N ALA A 40 -12.59 -0.59 1.67
CA ALA A 40 -12.07 -1.72 0.91
C ALA A 40 -11.79 -2.93 1.80
N SER A 41 -11.86 -4.11 1.20
CA SER A 41 -11.61 -5.40 1.84
C SER A 41 -10.62 -6.20 0.99
N TRP A 42 -9.74 -6.98 1.62
CA TRP A 42 -8.86 -7.93 0.93
C TRP A 42 -9.19 -9.34 1.37
N GLY A 43 -9.13 -10.27 0.43
CA GLY A 43 -9.47 -11.65 0.70
C GLY A 43 -8.87 -12.65 -0.26
N ILE A 44 -8.97 -13.91 0.15
CA ILE A 44 -8.52 -15.06 -0.64
C ILE A 44 -9.76 -15.73 -1.24
N PRO A 45 -9.85 -15.89 -2.57
CA PRO A 45 -10.94 -16.66 -3.17
C PRO A 45 -10.94 -18.11 -2.63
N LEU A 46 -12.09 -18.60 -2.14
CA LEU A 46 -12.19 -19.93 -1.54
C LEU A 46 -11.77 -21.05 -2.49
N ALA A 47 -12.00 -20.88 -3.80
CA ALA A 47 -11.54 -21.81 -4.82
C ALA A 47 -10.00 -22.00 -4.85
N ARG A 48 -9.24 -21.09 -4.22
CA ARG A 48 -7.78 -21.10 -4.20
C ARG A 48 -7.18 -21.17 -2.79
N ILE A 49 -8.00 -21.28 -1.73
CA ILE A 49 -7.56 -21.18 -0.32
C ILE A 49 -6.55 -22.26 0.10
N GLU A 50 -6.63 -23.45 -0.52
CA GLU A 50 -5.76 -24.59 -0.23
C GLU A 50 -4.36 -24.49 -0.87
N GLN A 51 -4.07 -23.41 -1.61
CA GLN A 51 -2.73 -23.17 -2.11
C GLN A 51 -1.82 -22.68 -0.99
N ASP A 52 -0.54 -23.09 -0.99
CA ASP A 52 0.44 -22.69 0.02
C ASP A 52 0.63 -21.16 0.09
N ASP A 53 0.54 -20.48 -1.06
CA ASP A 53 0.72 -19.02 -1.19
C ASP A 53 -0.36 -18.45 -2.14
N PRO A 54 -1.62 -18.38 -1.68
CA PRO A 54 -2.76 -18.15 -2.56
C PRO A 54 -2.81 -16.71 -3.09
N PRO A 55 -3.45 -16.46 -4.24
CA PRO A 55 -3.68 -15.11 -4.74
C PRO A 55 -4.69 -14.38 -3.87
N VAL A 56 -4.57 -13.05 -3.84
CA VAL A 56 -5.44 -12.15 -3.09
C VAL A 56 -6.16 -11.20 -4.04
N VAL A 57 -7.43 -10.97 -3.75
CA VAL A 57 -8.27 -9.97 -4.39
C VAL A 57 -8.50 -8.80 -3.43
N VAL A 58 -8.78 -7.63 -3.99
CA VAL A 58 -9.22 -6.44 -3.25
C VAL A 58 -10.58 -6.00 -3.76
N GLU A 59 -11.46 -5.65 -2.84
CA GLU A 59 -12.75 -5.03 -3.12
C GLU A 59 -12.52 -3.55 -3.43
N SER A 60 -12.92 -3.15 -4.64
CA SER A 60 -12.91 -1.77 -5.10
C SER A 60 -14.33 -1.30 -5.39
N HIS A 61 -14.52 -0.04 -5.77
CA HIS A 61 -15.82 0.46 -6.26
C HIS A 61 -16.35 -0.29 -7.49
N GLN A 62 -15.49 -1.02 -8.21
CA GLN A 62 -15.86 -1.85 -9.37
C GLN A 62 -16.11 -3.32 -8.99
N GLY A 63 -16.12 -3.63 -7.69
CA GLY A 63 -16.17 -4.98 -7.15
C GLY A 63 -14.77 -5.56 -6.88
N TRP A 64 -14.73 -6.88 -6.69
CA TRP A 64 -13.51 -7.63 -6.42
C TRP A 64 -12.59 -7.71 -7.65
N VAL A 65 -11.36 -7.22 -7.51
CA VAL A 65 -10.35 -7.25 -8.57
C VAL A 65 -9.07 -7.95 -8.07
N PRO A 66 -8.26 -8.55 -8.97
CA PRO A 66 -6.96 -9.11 -8.59
C PRO A 66 -6.07 -8.04 -7.92
N PHE A 67 -5.47 -8.38 -6.77
CA PHE A 67 -4.55 -7.50 -6.07
C PHE A 67 -3.09 -7.92 -6.26
N LEU A 68 -2.73 -9.08 -5.71
CA LEU A 68 -1.40 -9.70 -5.85
C LEU A 68 -1.57 -11.22 -5.93
N ASP A 69 -0.75 -11.87 -6.76
CA ASP A 69 -0.88 -13.31 -7.03
C ASP A 69 -0.40 -14.22 -5.90
N ARG A 70 0.18 -13.65 -4.83
CA ARG A 70 0.74 -14.36 -3.70
C ARG A 70 0.47 -13.64 -2.39
N MET A 71 -0.05 -14.35 -1.41
CA MET A 71 -0.27 -13.89 -0.04
C MET A 71 1.02 -13.37 0.61
N SER A 72 2.16 -14.03 0.36
CA SER A 72 3.47 -13.60 0.83
C SER A 72 3.82 -12.17 0.39
N LEU A 73 3.43 -11.77 -0.83
CA LEU A 73 3.61 -10.41 -1.33
C LEU A 73 2.62 -9.44 -0.70
N VAL A 74 1.39 -9.87 -0.40
CA VAL A 74 0.42 -9.05 0.34
C VAL A 74 0.91 -8.74 1.74
N TRP A 75 1.61 -9.67 2.40
CA TRP A 75 2.23 -9.39 3.69
C TRP A 75 3.35 -8.34 3.60
N VAL A 76 4.15 -8.38 2.53
CA VAL A 76 5.16 -7.34 2.27
C VAL A 76 4.48 -6.00 2.03
N GLU A 77 3.47 -5.95 1.16
CA GLU A 77 2.70 -4.74 0.86
C GLU A 77 2.06 -4.16 2.13
N LEU A 78 1.43 -4.99 2.96
CA LEU A 78 0.84 -4.59 4.24
C LEU A 78 1.89 -3.90 5.13
N VAL A 79 3.06 -4.52 5.30
CA VAL A 79 4.13 -3.96 6.14
C VAL A 79 4.60 -2.62 5.57
N LEU A 80 4.70 -2.48 4.26
CA LEU A 80 5.07 -1.20 3.62
C LEU A 80 4.00 -0.14 3.84
N SER A 81 2.72 -0.46 3.63
CA SER A 81 1.58 0.44 3.83
C SER A 81 1.45 0.89 5.28
N GLU A 82 1.48 -0.03 6.24
CA GLU A 82 1.41 0.32 7.66
C GLU A 82 2.64 1.10 8.14
N SER A 83 3.83 0.77 7.60
CA SER A 83 5.05 1.55 7.90
C SER A 83 4.95 2.97 7.37
N LEU A 84 4.39 3.17 6.17
CA LEU A 84 4.25 4.47 5.53
C LEU A 84 3.20 5.35 6.24
N PHE A 85 2.01 4.81 6.46
CA PHE A 85 0.84 5.53 6.97
C PHE A 85 0.69 5.49 8.50
N GLY A 86 1.61 4.86 9.23
CA GLY A 86 1.56 4.81 10.69
C GLY A 86 1.51 6.20 11.36
N ALA A 87 1.11 6.26 12.61
CA ALA A 87 1.06 7.54 13.35
C ALA A 87 2.44 8.25 13.43
N GLY A 88 2.45 9.58 13.46
CA GLY A 88 3.64 10.40 13.69
C GLY A 88 3.87 11.51 12.63
N SER A 89 4.84 12.38 12.89
CA SER A 89 5.14 13.58 12.08
C SER A 89 6.19 13.37 10.98
N LEU A 90 6.52 12.11 10.66
CA LEU A 90 7.54 11.78 9.67
C LEU A 90 6.96 11.47 8.28
N TYR A 91 5.64 11.56 8.15
CA TYR A 91 4.90 11.36 6.91
C TYR A 91 4.62 12.71 6.24
N ASP A 92 4.65 12.71 4.90
CA ASP A 92 4.27 13.85 4.08
C ASP A 92 3.79 13.34 2.70
N ALA A 93 3.03 14.14 1.97
CA ALA A 93 2.53 13.77 0.64
C ALA A 93 2.46 14.96 -0.31
N TRP A 94 2.46 14.68 -1.60
CA TRP A 94 2.38 15.69 -2.66
C TRP A 94 1.91 15.09 -3.99
N GLU A 95 1.31 15.88 -4.86
CA GLU A 95 1.08 15.55 -6.27
C GLU A 95 2.37 15.73 -7.08
N LEU A 96 3.04 14.62 -7.44
CA LEU A 96 4.35 14.63 -8.09
C LEU A 96 4.26 14.98 -9.58
N PRO A 97 4.90 16.08 -10.03
CA PRO A 97 5.02 16.38 -11.46
C PRO A 97 5.95 15.38 -12.16
N ASP A 98 5.60 14.98 -13.39
CA ASP A 98 6.33 13.98 -14.15
C ASP A 98 7.81 14.36 -14.41
N ALA A 99 8.11 15.65 -14.47
CA ALA A 99 9.47 16.18 -14.59
C ALA A 99 10.41 15.71 -13.46
N LEU A 100 9.89 15.33 -12.29
CA LEU A 100 10.68 14.84 -11.15
C LEU A 100 10.75 13.31 -11.06
N VAL A 101 10.01 12.57 -11.89
CA VAL A 101 10.02 11.10 -11.88
C VAL A 101 11.40 10.51 -12.19
N PRO A 102 12.18 11.02 -13.17
CA PRO A 102 13.54 10.53 -13.37
C PRO A 102 14.44 10.74 -12.14
N ARG A 103 14.21 11.83 -11.39
CA ARG A 103 14.96 12.12 -10.16
C ARG A 103 14.60 11.18 -9.02
N LEU A 104 13.32 10.84 -8.88
CA LEU A 104 12.85 9.79 -7.96
C LEU A 104 13.57 8.46 -8.27
N GLN A 105 13.56 8.04 -9.53
CA GLN A 105 14.19 6.79 -9.97
C GLN A 105 15.72 6.77 -9.82
N ALA A 106 16.37 7.93 -9.89
CA ALA A 106 17.82 8.05 -9.71
C ALA A 106 18.25 8.02 -8.23
N ARG A 107 17.39 8.45 -7.29
CA ARG A 107 17.74 8.60 -5.87
C ARG A 107 17.17 7.49 -4.98
N TYR A 108 16.12 6.83 -5.44
CA TYR A 108 15.42 5.79 -4.69
C TYR A 108 15.36 4.52 -5.54
N PHE A 109 15.62 3.38 -4.91
CA PHE A 109 15.45 2.10 -5.60
C PHE A 109 13.97 1.78 -5.68
N ARG A 110 13.52 1.28 -6.83
CA ARG A 110 12.18 0.72 -6.97
C ARG A 110 12.14 -0.61 -6.22
N VAL A 111 11.27 -0.72 -5.22
CA VAL A 111 11.08 -1.98 -4.48
C VAL A 111 10.55 -3.02 -5.47
N ASP A 112 11.10 -4.25 -5.41
CA ASP A 112 10.71 -5.35 -6.29
C ASP A 112 9.41 -6.01 -5.81
N LEU A 113 8.36 -5.19 -5.71
CA LEU A 113 6.99 -5.62 -5.49
C LEU A 113 6.24 -5.49 -6.83
N PRO A 114 5.44 -6.50 -7.24
CA PRO A 114 4.62 -6.38 -8.43
C PRO A 114 3.67 -5.19 -8.34
N TYR A 115 3.32 -4.65 -9.50
CA TYR A 115 2.27 -3.64 -9.60
C TYR A 115 0.96 -4.22 -9.12
N HIS A 116 0.30 -3.49 -8.23
CA HIS A 116 -1.03 -3.83 -7.72
C HIS A 116 -1.96 -2.61 -7.89
N PRO A 117 -3.28 -2.83 -7.96
CA PRO A 117 -4.21 -1.73 -8.09
C PRO A 117 -4.23 -0.87 -6.82
N MET A 118 -4.62 0.39 -7.01
CA MET A 118 -5.10 1.25 -5.94
C MET A 118 -6.59 1.01 -5.78
N TRP A 119 -7.01 0.59 -4.58
CA TRP A 119 -8.40 0.20 -4.31
C TRP A 119 -9.38 1.37 -4.47
N ALA A 120 -8.93 2.59 -4.16
CA ALA A 120 -9.79 3.78 -4.15
C ALA A 120 -10.08 4.35 -5.55
N SER A 121 -9.15 4.17 -6.51
CA SER A 121 -9.32 4.72 -7.87
C SER A 121 -8.44 4.01 -8.88
N ALA A 122 -9.01 3.79 -10.08
CA ALA A 122 -8.26 3.31 -11.24
C ALA A 122 -7.15 4.28 -11.66
N ASP A 123 -7.33 5.59 -11.47
CA ASP A 123 -6.32 6.59 -11.80
C ASP A 123 -5.11 6.51 -10.87
N GLY A 124 -5.30 6.05 -9.63
CA GLY A 124 -4.21 5.77 -8.68
C GLY A 124 -3.45 4.47 -8.97
N SER A 125 -3.83 3.75 -10.04
CA SER A 125 -3.24 2.47 -10.40
C SER A 125 -2.26 2.56 -11.56
N PRO A 126 -1.19 1.74 -11.59
CA PRO A 126 -0.73 0.88 -10.50
C PRO A 126 0.01 1.66 -9.40
N VAL A 127 -0.02 1.12 -8.19
CA VAL A 127 0.81 1.56 -7.08
C VAL A 127 2.26 1.11 -7.29
N ARG A 128 3.22 1.99 -6.96
CA ARG A 128 4.65 1.69 -7.04
C ARG A 128 5.38 2.13 -5.78
N TRP A 129 6.27 1.27 -5.30
CA TRP A 129 7.04 1.50 -4.09
C TRP A 129 8.50 1.85 -4.39
N TYR A 130 9.04 2.80 -3.64
CA TYR A 130 10.43 3.23 -3.72
C TYR A 130 11.01 3.35 -2.31
N ALA A 131 12.30 3.09 -2.16
CA ALA A 131 12.96 3.27 -0.89
C ALA A 131 14.42 3.71 -1.04
N ALA A 132 14.95 4.23 0.05
CA ALA A 132 16.36 4.49 0.28
C ALA A 132 16.64 4.28 1.77
N GLY A 133 17.90 4.41 2.20
CA GLY A 133 18.24 4.32 3.63
C GLY A 133 17.36 5.27 4.45
N GLY A 134 16.53 4.70 5.34
CA GLY A 134 15.61 5.43 6.22
C GLY A 134 14.38 6.06 5.56
N ARG A 135 14.14 5.88 4.26
CA ARG A 135 13.09 6.59 3.52
C ARG A 135 12.25 5.63 2.69
N LEU A 136 10.94 5.73 2.83
CA LEU A 136 9.95 4.94 2.10
C LEU A 136 9.01 5.87 1.34
N LEU A 137 8.75 5.57 0.07
CA LEU A 137 7.83 6.32 -0.77
C LEU A 137 6.90 5.38 -1.54
N ARG A 138 5.68 5.84 -1.76
CA ARG A 138 4.64 5.18 -2.55
C ARG A 138 4.08 6.17 -3.55
N ARG A 139 4.07 5.81 -4.84
CA ARG A 139 3.46 6.59 -5.92
C ARG A 139 2.18 5.88 -6.37
N ASP A 140 1.08 6.63 -6.41
CA ASP A 140 -0.25 6.12 -6.74
C ASP A 140 -0.62 6.51 -8.16
N GLY A 141 -0.23 5.68 -9.13
CA GLY A 141 -0.51 5.90 -10.55
C GLY A 141 0.69 6.44 -11.34
N PRO A 142 0.73 6.25 -12.66
CA PRO A 142 1.81 6.71 -13.53
C PRO A 142 1.60 8.10 -14.13
N GLN A 143 0.42 8.71 -13.97
CA GLN A 143 0.05 9.97 -14.59
C GLN A 143 0.81 11.14 -13.95
N ASP A 144 0.88 12.24 -14.70
CA ASP A 144 1.37 13.52 -14.18
C ASP A 144 0.51 13.97 -12.98
N HIS A 145 1.16 14.57 -11.99
CA HIS A 145 0.54 15.04 -10.75
C HIS A 145 -0.19 13.96 -9.94
N CYS A 146 0.16 12.68 -10.11
CA CYS A 146 -0.33 11.64 -9.21
C CYS A 146 0.26 11.80 -7.80
N TRP A 147 -0.42 11.24 -6.79
CA TRP A 147 0.06 11.32 -5.41
C TRP A 147 1.36 10.53 -5.22
N ILE A 148 2.31 11.16 -4.55
CA ILE A 148 3.43 10.51 -3.88
C ILE A 148 3.30 10.71 -2.37
N HIS A 149 3.37 9.60 -1.66
CA HIS A 149 3.39 9.53 -0.22
C HIS A 149 4.81 9.20 0.22
N ALA A 150 5.29 9.86 1.27
CA ALA A 150 6.65 9.69 1.75
C ALA A 150 6.67 9.57 3.28
N ARG A 151 7.56 8.74 3.78
CA ARG A 151 7.87 8.68 5.21
C ARG A 151 9.35 8.50 5.47
N GLY A 152 9.86 9.25 6.44
CA GLY A 152 11.17 9.06 7.03
C GLY A 152 11.17 8.13 8.24
N HIS A 153 12.32 7.53 8.53
CA HIS A 153 12.58 6.77 9.76
C HIS A 153 13.02 7.68 10.90
N THR A 154 13.70 8.79 10.57
CA THR A 154 14.18 9.82 11.48
C THR A 154 13.66 11.21 11.08
N PRO A 155 13.70 12.22 11.97
CA PRO A 155 13.30 13.59 11.64
C PRO A 155 14.06 14.25 10.47
N ALA A 156 15.28 13.81 10.16
CA ALA A 156 16.09 14.34 9.05
C ALA A 156 15.71 13.73 7.68
N ASP A 157 15.05 12.57 7.68
CA ASP A 157 14.70 11.85 6.46
C ASP A 157 13.66 12.60 5.61
N PRO A 158 12.56 13.17 6.16
CA PRO A 158 11.62 13.98 5.38
C PRO A 158 12.26 15.22 4.75
N GLU A 159 13.20 15.88 5.44
CA GLU A 159 13.94 17.02 4.87
C GLU A 159 14.80 16.59 3.67
N THR A 160 15.44 15.43 3.77
CA THR A 160 16.21 14.84 2.67
C THR A 160 15.30 14.52 1.48
N ILE A 161 14.11 13.95 1.72
CA ILE A 161 13.12 13.68 0.68
C ILE A 161 12.71 14.98 -0.02
N ARG A 162 12.41 16.05 0.73
CA ARG A 162 12.05 17.36 0.16
C ARG A 162 13.18 18.01 -0.63
N ALA A 163 14.43 17.82 -0.19
CA ALA A 163 15.60 18.27 -0.96
C ALA A 163 15.78 17.44 -2.25
N ASP A 164 15.50 16.14 -2.19
CA ASP A 164 15.56 15.22 -3.32
C ASP A 164 14.44 15.45 -4.35
N LEU A 165 13.25 15.80 -3.89
CA LEU A 165 12.06 16.01 -4.68
C LEU A 165 11.42 17.34 -4.25
N PRO A 166 11.97 18.48 -4.73
CA PRO A 166 11.49 19.79 -4.35
C PRO A 166 10.07 20.01 -4.87
N GLY A 167 9.16 20.41 -3.98
CA GLY A 167 7.74 20.42 -4.28
C GLY A 167 6.87 21.03 -3.20
N ARG A 168 5.56 21.00 -3.45
CA ARG A 168 4.53 21.49 -2.52
C ARG A 168 4.01 20.34 -1.66
N TRP A 169 4.87 19.87 -0.77
CA TRP A 169 4.50 18.92 0.27
C TRP A 169 3.41 19.49 1.18
N VAL A 170 2.48 18.65 1.62
CA VAL A 170 1.21 19.04 2.26
C VAL A 170 1.33 19.21 3.78
N GLY A 171 2.43 18.74 4.39
CA GLY A 171 2.71 18.78 5.82
C GLY A 171 2.38 20.06 6.57
#